data_AF-A0A5N8WKA3-F1
#
_entry.id   AF-A0A5N8WKA3-F1
#
_cell.length_a   1.000
_cell.length_b   1.000
_cell.length_c   1.000
_cell.angle_alpha   90.00
_cell.angle_beta   90.00
_cell.angle_gamma   90.00
#
_symmetry.space_group_name_H-M   'P 1'
#
loop_
_entity.id
_entity.type
_entity.pdbx_description
1 polymer ?
#
loop_
_entity_poly.entity_id
_entity_poly.type
_entity_poly.pdbx_seq_one_letter_code
_entity_poly.pdbx_strand_id
1 'polypeptide(L)' 'MSATSRWAWTLVISSDGRQYTLPGETIAAANATADTILPPILKDVPRQFWGRDGGFRVISFSATRTN' A
#
# COMPACT_ATOMS: atom_id res chain seq x y z
N MET A 1 22.82 -14.58 -0.06
CA MET A 1 22.08 -13.32 0.13
C MET A 1 20.79 -13.43 -0.68
N SER A 2 19.62 -13.35 -0.05
CA SER A 2 18.35 -13.36 -0.80
C SER A 2 18.20 -12.04 -1.54
N ALA A 3 17.96 -12.09 -2.84
CA ALA A 3 17.69 -10.89 -3.63
C ALA A 3 16.42 -10.20 -3.11
N THR A 4 16.48 -8.89 -2.94
CA THR A 4 15.33 -8.04 -2.58
C THR A 4 15.01 -7.10 -3.73
N SER A 5 13.74 -6.72 -3.85
CA SER A 5 13.26 -5.76 -4.85
C SER A 5 12.67 -4.54 -4.16
N ARG A 6 12.93 -3.35 -4.71
CA ARG A 6 12.20 -2.14 -4.34
C ARG A 6 10.92 -2.05 -5.13
N TRP A 7 9.90 -1.45 -4.52
CA TRP A 7 8.60 -1.24 -5.13
C TRP A 7 8.13 0.17 -4.81
N ALA A 8 7.88 0.97 -5.84
CA ALA A 8 7.11 2.20 -5.71
C ALA A 8 5.63 1.86 -5.88
N TRP A 9 4.78 2.36 -4.99
CA TRP A 9 3.35 2.07 -5.00
C TRP A 9 2.51 3.32 -4.74
N THR A 10 1.27 3.26 -5.21
CA THR A 10 0.24 4.26 -4.94
C THR A 10 -1.02 3.54 -4.51
N LEU A 11 -1.49 3.87 -3.30
CA LEU A 11 -2.71 3.33 -2.73
C LEU A 11 -3.76 4.43 -2.68
N VAL A 12 -4.91 4.17 -3.31
CA VAL A 12 -6.06 5.06 -3.28
C VAL A 12 -7.09 4.47 -2.33
N ILE A 13 -7.46 5.19 -1.28
CA ILE A 13 -8.41 4.76 -0.26
C ILE A 13 -9.58 5.72 -0.14
N SER A 14 -10.73 5.21 0.28
CA SER A 14 -11.89 5.97 0.72
C SER A 14 -12.04 5.87 2.23
N SER A 15 -12.18 7.00 2.91
CA SER A 15 -12.39 7.08 4.35
C SER A 15 -13.25 8.29 4.69
N ASP A 16 -14.29 8.09 5.48
CA ASP A 16 -15.28 9.12 5.86
C ASP A 16 -15.86 9.89 4.67
N GLY A 17 -16.10 9.19 3.56
CA GLY A 17 -16.64 9.79 2.33
C GLY A 17 -15.64 10.64 1.54
N ARG A 18 -14.36 10.66 1.94
CA ARG A 18 -13.26 11.33 1.23
C ARG A 18 -12.30 10.32 0.65
N GLN A 19 -11.67 10.69 -0.47
CA GLN A 19 -10.66 9.88 -1.13
C GLN A 19 -9.26 10.42 -0.82
N TYR A 20 -8.33 9.51 -0.51
CA TYR A 20 -6.93 9.83 -0.24
C TYR A 20 -6.03 9.01 -1.15
N THR A 21 -4.98 9.66 -1.66
CA THR A 21 -3.93 9.02 -2.46
C THR A 21 -2.65 8.98 -1.64
N LEU A 22 -2.17 7.77 -1.36
CA LEU A 22 -0.99 7.50 -0.54
C LEU A 22 0.10 6.92 -1.44
N PRO A 23 1.10 7.72 -1.86
CA PRO A 23 2.29 7.18 -2.48
C PRO A 23 3.21 6.60 -1.41
N GLY A 24 3.99 5.58 -1.77
CA GLY A 24 5.00 5.04 -0.88
C GLY A 24 5.95 4.09 -1.58
N GLU A 25 6.91 3.60 -0.81
CA GLU A 25 7.91 2.65 -1.26
C GLU A 25 8.02 1.50 -0.27
N THR A 26 8.32 0.30 -0.75
CA THR A 26 8.59 -0.86 0.11
C THR A 26 9.70 -1.73 -0.46
N ILE A 27 10.37 -2.48 0.41
CA ILE A 27 11.37 -3.48 0.04
C ILE A 27 10.79 -4.85 0.35
N ALA A 28 10.67 -5.69 -0.67
CA ALA A 28 10.12 -7.03 -0.56
C ALA A 28 11.09 -8.07 -1.14
N ALA A 29 10.79 -9.34 -0.94
CA ALA A 29 11.56 -10.43 -1.56
C ALA A 29 11.55 -10.30 -3.10
N ALA A 30 12.60 -10.79 -3.78
CA ALA A 30 12.72 -10.64 -5.23
C ALA A 30 11.58 -11.30 -6.04
N ASN A 31 10.92 -12.30 -5.45
CA ASN A 31 9.77 -13.01 -6.01
C ASN A 31 8.40 -12.45 -5.55
N ALA A 32 8.38 -11.33 -4.81
CA ALA A 32 7.14 -10.68 -4.41
C ALA A 32 6.36 -10.19 -5.64
N THR A 33 5.03 -10.25 -5.55
CA THR A 33 4.08 -9.67 -6.51
C THR A 33 3.33 -8.50 -5.88
N ALA A 34 2.63 -7.71 -6.69
CA ALA A 34 1.76 -6.62 -6.22
C ALA A 34 0.78 -7.10 -5.13
N ASP A 35 0.16 -8.27 -5.30
CA ASP A 35 -0.77 -8.85 -4.33
C ASP A 35 -0.11 -9.22 -3.01
N THR A 36 1.16 -9.64 -3.03
CA THR A 36 1.88 -10.02 -1.80
C THR A 36 2.38 -8.82 -0.99
N ILE A 37 2.60 -7.67 -1.65
CA ILE A 37 3.06 -6.45 -0.97
C ILE A 37 1.90 -5.57 -0.48
N LEU A 38 0.69 -5.75 -1.01
CA LEU A 38 -0.48 -4.97 -0.58
C LEU A 38 -0.84 -5.20 0.90
N PRO A 39 -0.95 -6.44 1.44
CA PRO A 39 -1.32 -6.67 2.84
C PRO A 39 -0.43 -5.95 3.87
N PRO A 40 0.92 -5.95 3.79
CA PRO A 40 1.74 -5.16 4.70
C PRO A 40 1.55 -3.65 4.52
N ILE A 41 1.42 -3.15 3.27
CA ILE A 41 1.15 -1.71 3.01
C ILE A 41 -0.16 -1.26 3.70
N LEU A 42 -1.20 -2.08 3.68
CA LEU A 42 -2.48 -1.77 4.34
C LEU A 42 -2.35 -1.62 5.86
N LYS A 43 -1.42 -2.36 6.48
CA LYS A 43 -1.13 -2.23 7.93
C LYS A 43 -0.38 -0.94 8.25
N ASP A 44 0.40 -0.45 7.28
CA ASP A 44 1.20 0.77 7.42
C ASP A 44 0.39 2.04 7.13
N VAL A 45 -0.84 1.93 6.62
CA VAL A 45 -1.73 3.09 6.43
C VAL A 45 -1.94 3.79 7.78
N PRO A 46 -1.54 5.07 7.92
CA PRO A 46 -1.65 5.77 9.18
C PRO A 46 -3.09 5.81 9.70
N ARG A 47 -3.26 5.64 11.01
CA ARG A 47 -4.58 5.64 11.67
C ARG A 47 -5.41 6.89 11.41
N GLN A 48 -4.78 8.02 11.08
CA GLN A 48 -5.51 9.25 10.72
C GLN A 48 -6.39 9.09 9.45
N PHE A 49 -6.08 8.11 8.60
CA PHE A 49 -6.88 7.79 7.42
C PHE A 49 -7.88 6.67 7.68
N TRP A 50 -7.84 6.04 8.84
CA TRP A 50 -8.86 5.08 9.26
C TRP A 50 -10.05 5.93 9.68
N GLY A 51 -11.19 5.72 9.03
CA GLY A 51 -12.36 6.55 9.24
C GLY A 51 -12.88 6.45 10.66
N ARG A 52 -13.99 7.13 10.93
CA ARG A 52 -14.59 7.17 12.27
C ARG A 52 -14.91 5.78 12.85
N ASP A 53 -15.18 4.81 11.98
CA ASP A 53 -15.43 3.40 12.32
C ASP A 53 -14.17 2.52 12.40
N GLY A 54 -12.98 3.13 12.30
CA GLY A 54 -11.70 2.43 12.38
C GLY A 54 -11.32 1.67 11.10
N GLY A 55 -11.93 1.99 9.96
CA GLY A 55 -11.65 1.34 8.68
C GLY A 55 -11.52 2.33 7.52
N PHE A 56 -10.85 1.89 6.46
CA PHE A 56 -10.81 2.56 5.16
C PHE A 56 -11.12 1.51 4.08
N ARG A 57 -11.61 1.93 2.92
CA ARG A 57 -11.83 1.05 1.77
C ARG A 57 -10.79 1.32 0.72
N VAL A 58 -10.10 0.30 0.24
CA VAL A 58 -9.19 0.46 -0.91
C VAL A 58 -10.02 0.63 -2.18
N ILE A 59 -9.80 1.72 -2.90
CA ILE A 59 -10.45 2.02 -4.19
C ILE A 59 -9.58 1.51 -5.34
N SER A 60 -8.27 1.76 -5.27
CA SER A 60 -7.32 1.36 -6.30
C SER A 60 -5.94 1.18 -5.68
N PHE A 61 -5.15 0.30 -6.27
CA PHE A 61 -3.77 0.07 -5.89
C PHE A 61 -2.95 -0.16 -7.16
N SER A 62 -1.83 0.54 -7.26
CA SER A 62 -0.83 0.31 -8.28
C SER A 62 0.54 0.17 -7.62
N ALA A 63 1.35 -0.75 -8.12
CA ALA A 63 2.71 -0.92 -7.68
C ALA A 63 3.60 -1.28 -8.87
N THR A 64 4.81 -0.74 -8.87
CA THR A 64 5.81 -0.96 -9.90
C THR A 64 7.12 -1.30 -9.23
N ARG A 65 7.69 -2.44 -9.60
CA ARG A 65 9.00 -2.85 -9.14
C ARG A 65 10.05 -1.87 -9.67
N THR A 66 10.81 -1.29 -8.76
CA THR A 66 11.96 -0.43 -9.06
C THR A 66 13.24 -1.24 -8.81
N ASN A 67 14.16 -1.24 -9.78
CA ASN A 67 15.42 -1.99 -9.72
C ASN A 67 16.45 -1.32 -8.81
#